data_AF-A0A1G9LQV6-F1
#
_entry.id   AF-A0A1G9LQV6-F1
#
_cell.length_a   1.000
_cell.length_b   1.000
_cell.length_c   1.000
_cell.angle_alpha   90.00
_cell.angle_beta   90.00
_cell.angle_gamma   90.00
#
_symmetry.space_group_name_H-M   'P 1'
#
loop_
_entity.id
_entity.type
_entity.pdbx_description
1 polymer ?
#
loop_
_entity_poly.entity_id
_entity_poly.type
_entity_poly.pdbx_seq_one_letter_code
_entity_poly.pdbx_strand_id
1 'polypeptide(L)'
;MKSTDKTVRGACEAWLKTARRNGLEAATLKAYRSHVHIHIEPRMGDRLLSDLSRSDIRDFMDELLDDGVSRALTRKVMVSFRSILSEAVEREWMAANVGLEVKMKRSKRGTEERVIPTKDEIRTILEHTPESHRALLVTAIFTGMRVSELRGLTWKHVDLDRGVIFVRQRADEQGKLGAPKSRAGVRDIPMAPMVKNT
;
A
#
# COMPACT_ATOMS: atom_id res chain seq x y z
N MET A 1 -28.09 11.35 24.99
CA MET A 1 -27.05 10.97 24.01
C MET A 1 -27.31 11.80 22.76
N LYS A 2 -26.39 12.63 22.28
CA LYS A 2 -26.62 13.38 21.02
C LYS A 2 -26.63 12.35 19.89
N SER A 3 -27.82 12.05 19.37
CA SER A 3 -27.94 11.28 18.13
C SER A 3 -27.37 12.15 17.03
N THR A 4 -26.27 11.73 16.43
CA THR A 4 -25.68 12.44 15.30
C THR A 4 -26.21 11.74 14.05
N ASP A 5 -26.93 12.47 13.18
CA ASP A 5 -27.48 11.94 11.91
C ASP A 5 -26.38 11.69 10.84
N LYS A 6 -25.19 11.27 11.27
CA LYS A 6 -24.05 11.03 10.41
C LYS A 6 -24.12 9.60 9.89
N THR A 7 -24.11 9.48 8.57
CA THR A 7 -24.05 8.21 7.87
C THR A 7 -22.61 7.71 7.75
N VAL A 8 -22.45 6.42 7.46
CA VAL A 8 -21.15 5.84 7.11
C VAL A 8 -20.53 6.53 5.91
N ARG A 9 -21.32 6.89 4.88
CA ARG A 9 -20.85 7.65 3.72
C ARG A 9 -20.24 8.99 4.15
N GLY A 10 -20.92 9.74 5.02
CA GLY A 10 -20.39 10.98 5.57
C GLY A 10 -19.09 10.78 6.35
N ALA A 11 -18.97 9.66 7.08
CA ALA A 11 -17.73 9.30 7.76
C ALA A 11 -16.58 8.98 6.80
N CYS A 12 -16.86 8.20 5.75
CA CYS A 12 -15.92 7.88 4.69
C CYS A 12 -15.37 9.13 4.00
N GLU A 13 -16.25 10.06 3.62
CA GLU A 13 -15.87 11.32 2.98
C GLU A 13 -14.98 12.18 3.88
N ALA A 14 -15.34 12.31 5.17
CA ALA A 14 -14.55 13.05 6.14
C ALA A 14 -13.16 12.42 6.34
N TRP A 15 -13.10 11.10 6.48
CA TRP A 15 -11.85 10.36 6.64
C TRP A 15 -10.96 10.47 5.40
N LEU A 16 -11.51 10.40 4.19
CA LEU A 16 -10.77 10.64 2.94
C LEU A 16 -10.25 12.09 2.86
N LYS A 17 -11.01 13.07 3.35
CA LYS A 17 -10.56 14.47 3.42
C LYS A 17 -9.42 14.64 4.43
N THR A 18 -9.48 13.98 5.59
CA THR A 18 -8.40 13.93 6.57
C THR A 18 -7.15 13.29 5.99
N ALA A 19 -7.26 12.14 5.32
CA ALA A 19 -6.17 11.46 4.65
C ALA A 19 -5.46 12.36 3.61
N ARG A 20 -6.22 13.15 2.84
CA ARG A 20 -5.66 14.14 1.91
C ARG A 20 -4.95 15.28 2.63
N ARG A 21 -5.56 15.82 3.69
CA ARG A 21 -4.98 16.90 4.51
C ARG A 21 -3.65 16.49 5.15
N ASN A 22 -3.54 15.23 5.57
CA ASN A 22 -2.32 14.68 6.16
C ASN A 22 -1.22 14.39 5.12
N GLY A 23 -1.43 14.73 3.85
CA GLY A 23 -0.42 14.59 2.80
C GLY A 23 -0.04 13.14 2.49
N LEU A 24 -0.96 12.19 2.67
CA LEU A 24 -0.67 10.79 2.36
C LEU A 24 -0.33 10.61 0.87
N GLU A 25 0.56 9.66 0.60
CA GLU A 25 0.99 9.30 -0.75
C GLU A 25 -0.18 8.97 -1.68
N ALA A 26 -0.04 9.32 -2.96
CA ALA A 26 -1.08 9.15 -3.98
C ALA A 26 -1.57 7.69 -4.08
N ALA A 27 -0.66 6.72 -3.97
CA ALA A 27 -0.98 5.29 -3.98
C ALA A 27 -1.85 4.89 -2.77
N THR A 28 -1.56 5.42 -1.58
CA THR A 28 -2.35 5.18 -0.37
C THR A 28 -3.75 5.76 -0.52
N LEU A 29 -3.85 7.00 -1.01
CA LEU A 29 -5.13 7.65 -1.27
C LEU A 29 -5.96 6.92 -2.33
N LYS A 30 -5.31 6.38 -3.38
CA LYS A 30 -5.97 5.54 -4.39
C LYS A 30 -6.55 4.27 -3.78
N ALA A 31 -5.77 3.56 -2.95
CA ALA A 31 -6.24 2.36 -2.25
C ALA A 31 -7.41 2.68 -1.30
N TYR A 32 -7.31 3.76 -0.52
CA TYR A 32 -8.37 4.20 0.39
C TYR A 32 -9.67 4.54 -0.34
N ARG A 33 -9.60 5.28 -1.44
CA ARG A 33 -10.77 5.55 -2.30
C ARG A 33 -11.39 4.27 -2.84
N SER A 34 -10.57 3.31 -3.29
CA SER A 34 -11.05 2.01 -3.75
C SER A 34 -11.76 1.24 -2.62
N HIS A 35 -11.19 1.19 -1.41
CA HIS A 35 -11.86 0.55 -0.28
C HIS A 35 -13.21 1.20 0.03
N VAL A 36 -13.27 2.53 0.03
CA VAL A 36 -14.49 3.29 0.33
C VAL A 36 -15.55 3.09 -0.75
N HIS A 37 -15.26 3.47 -2.00
CA HIS A 37 -16.28 3.57 -3.03
C HIS A 37 -16.70 2.22 -3.64
N ILE A 38 -15.82 1.21 -3.62
CA ILE A 38 -16.11 -0.12 -4.21
C ILE A 38 -16.68 -1.06 -3.15
N HIS A 39 -16.21 -0.98 -1.91
CA HIS A 39 -16.52 -1.99 -0.90
C HIS A 39 -17.43 -1.46 0.21
N ILE A 40 -17.10 -0.33 0.85
CA ILE A 40 -17.80 0.15 2.06
C ILE A 40 -19.10 0.87 1.70
N GLU A 41 -19.04 1.91 0.86
CA GLU A 41 -20.20 2.74 0.54
C GLU A 41 -21.36 1.97 -0.10
N PRO A 42 -21.15 1.03 -1.05
CA PRO A 42 -22.26 0.31 -1.66
C PRO A 42 -23.07 -0.55 -0.70
N ARG A 43 -22.49 -0.96 0.44
CA ARG A 43 -23.12 -1.90 1.39
C ARG A 43 -23.53 -1.22 2.70
N MET A 44 -22.74 -0.26 3.16
CA MET A 44 -22.88 0.35 4.48
C MET A 44 -23.16 1.85 4.41
N GLY A 45 -23.01 2.49 3.24
CA GLY A 45 -22.93 3.94 3.11
C GLY A 45 -24.12 4.71 3.69
N ASP A 46 -25.32 4.19 3.51
CA ASP A 46 -26.55 4.91 3.91
C ASP A 46 -26.97 4.61 5.36
N ARG A 47 -26.27 3.69 6.05
CA ARG A 47 -26.52 3.39 7.46
C ARG A 47 -26.03 4.55 8.34
N LEU A 48 -26.79 4.85 9.40
CA LEU A 48 -26.37 5.78 10.44
C LEU A 48 -25.26 5.14 11.29
N LEU A 49 -24.28 5.96 11.69
CA LEU A 49 -23.19 5.50 12.56
C LEU A 49 -23.70 5.05 13.94
N SER A 50 -24.80 5.64 14.43
CA SER A 50 -25.46 5.27 15.68
C SER A 50 -26.05 3.87 15.68
N ASP A 51 -26.41 3.38 14.49
CA ASP A 51 -27.16 2.13 14.33
C ASP A 51 -26.24 0.95 14.02
N LEU A 52 -24.95 1.21 13.82
CA LEU A 52 -23.98 0.17 13.57
C LEU A 52 -23.71 -0.65 14.84
N SER A 53 -23.92 -1.96 14.73
CA SER A 53 -23.53 -2.94 15.73
C SER A 53 -22.27 -3.70 15.31
N ARG A 54 -21.69 -4.47 16.24
CA ARG A 54 -20.62 -5.41 15.91
C ARG A 54 -21.07 -6.49 14.92
N SER A 55 -22.35 -6.88 14.95
CA SER A 55 -22.90 -7.87 14.02
C SER A 55 -22.87 -7.33 12.60
N ASP A 56 -23.32 -6.09 12.39
CA ASP A 56 -23.32 -5.48 11.05
C ASP A 56 -21.92 -5.43 10.42
N ILE A 57 -20.89 -5.15 11.24
CA ILE A 57 -19.50 -5.14 10.79
C ILE A 57 -18.98 -6.56 10.48
N ARG A 58 -19.48 -7.57 11.19
CA ARG A 58 -19.17 -8.98 10.93
C ARG A 58 -19.85 -9.46 9.65
N ASP A 59 -21.13 -9.15 9.49
CA ASP A 59 -21.93 -9.51 8.33
C ASP A 59 -21.36 -8.85 7.07
N PHE A 60 -20.98 -7.57 7.14
CA PHE A 60 -20.25 -6.89 6.06
C PHE A 60 -18.94 -7.58 5.67
N MET A 61 -18.17 -8.07 6.65
CA MET A 61 -16.91 -8.77 6.37
C MET A 61 -17.18 -10.11 5.67
N ASP A 62 -18.22 -10.83 6.08
CA ASP A 62 -18.61 -12.12 5.53
C ASP A 62 -19.19 -11.95 4.12
N GLU A 63 -20.03 -10.93 3.89
CA GLU A 63 -20.55 -10.55 2.57
C GLU A 63 -19.41 -10.26 1.56
N LEU A 64 -18.36 -9.54 1.97
CA LEU A 64 -17.20 -9.32 1.10
C LEU A 64 -16.53 -10.63 0.67
N LEU A 65 -16.46 -11.63 1.56
CA LEU A 65 -15.85 -12.92 1.24
C LEU A 65 -16.76 -13.73 0.32
N ASP A 66 -18.07 -13.69 0.56
CA ASP A 66 -19.07 -14.39 -0.25
C ASP A 66 -19.14 -13.80 -1.67
N ASP A 67 -18.93 -12.50 -1.82
CA ASP A 67 -18.78 -11.81 -3.12
C ASP A 67 -17.44 -12.08 -3.82
N GLY A 68 -16.60 -12.98 -3.29
CA GLY A 68 -15.34 -13.39 -3.89
C GLY A 68 -14.19 -12.40 -3.69
N VAL A 69 -14.33 -11.38 -2.83
CA VAL A 69 -13.22 -10.49 -2.49
C VAL A 69 -12.15 -11.29 -1.76
N SER A 70 -10.91 -11.25 -2.27
CA SER A 70 -9.81 -12.01 -1.66
C SER A 70 -9.65 -11.67 -0.18
N ARG A 71 -9.35 -12.66 0.66
CA ARG A 71 -9.07 -12.46 2.11
C ARG A 71 -8.06 -11.35 2.36
N ALA A 72 -7.04 -11.22 1.50
CA ALA A 72 -6.03 -10.18 1.62
C ALA A 72 -6.63 -8.78 1.43
N LEU A 73 -7.51 -8.60 0.44
CA LEU A 73 -8.20 -7.33 0.19
C LEU A 73 -9.28 -7.06 1.26
N THR A 74 -10.11 -8.05 1.62
CA THR A 74 -11.09 -7.92 2.71
C THR A 74 -10.43 -7.44 4.00
N ARG A 75 -9.25 -7.99 4.35
CA ARG A 75 -8.49 -7.50 5.52
C ARG A 75 -8.13 -6.02 5.40
N LYS A 76 -7.68 -5.54 4.24
CA LYS A 76 -7.32 -4.13 4.01
C LYS A 76 -8.54 -3.21 4.06
N VAL A 77 -9.66 -3.65 3.49
CA VAL A 77 -10.94 -2.95 3.58
C VAL A 77 -11.36 -2.81 5.05
N MET A 78 -11.35 -3.90 5.82
CA MET A 78 -11.69 -3.88 7.24
C MET A 78 -10.74 -3.03 8.09
N VAL A 79 -9.44 -2.96 7.75
CA VAL A 79 -8.50 -2.03 8.40
C VAL A 79 -8.89 -0.58 8.13
N SER A 80 -9.25 -0.27 6.88
CA SER A 80 -9.67 1.08 6.50
C SER A 80 -10.99 1.45 7.18
N PHE A 81 -11.95 0.52 7.19
CA PHE A 81 -13.25 0.75 7.84
C PHE A 81 -13.12 0.96 9.35
N ARG A 82 -12.28 0.17 10.04
CA ARG A 82 -11.95 0.44 11.45
C ARG A 82 -11.34 1.81 11.65
N SER A 83 -10.46 2.26 10.76
CA SER A 83 -9.87 3.61 10.86
C SER A 83 -10.92 4.71 10.65
N ILE A 84 -11.87 4.52 9.75
CA ILE A 84 -13.00 5.44 9.53
C ILE A 84 -13.85 5.54 10.80
N LEU A 85 -14.20 4.40 11.41
CA LEU A 85 -14.97 4.38 12.65
C LEU A 85 -14.20 4.96 13.84
N SER A 86 -12.88 4.77 13.91
CA SER A 86 -12.05 5.43 14.94
C SER A 86 -12.07 6.96 14.79
N GLU A 87 -11.93 7.48 13.57
CA GLU A 87 -12.05 8.92 13.34
C GLU A 87 -13.47 9.43 13.67
N ALA A 88 -14.51 8.63 13.41
CA ALA A 88 -15.87 8.98 13.80
C ALA A 88 -16.05 9.08 15.34
N VAL A 89 -15.37 8.22 16.11
CA VAL A 89 -15.32 8.33 17.58
C VAL A 89 -14.57 9.59 18.01
N GLU A 90 -13.41 9.88 17.43
CA GLU A 90 -12.62 11.10 17.72
C GLU A 90 -13.41 12.39 17.41
N ARG A 91 -14.32 12.32 16.44
CA ARG A 91 -15.23 13.42 16.06
C ARG A 91 -16.54 13.43 16.86
N GLU A 92 -16.68 12.55 17.84
CA GLU A 92 -17.88 12.39 18.68
C GLU A 92 -19.16 12.06 17.89
N TRP A 93 -19.03 11.47 16.70
CA TRP A 93 -20.19 11.06 15.89
C TRP A 93 -20.77 9.71 16.33
N MET A 94 -19.96 8.91 17.02
CA MET A 94 -20.37 7.65 17.63
C MET A 94 -19.64 7.46 18.96
N ALA A 95 -20.28 6.76 19.90
CA ALA A 95 -19.73 6.60 21.26
C ALA A 95 -18.51 5.67 21.32
N ALA A 96 -18.47 4.63 20.47
CA ALA A 96 -17.39 3.64 20.47
C ALA A 96 -17.23 2.98 19.11
N ASN A 97 -16.02 2.56 18.76
CA ASN A 97 -15.74 1.88 17.50
C ASN A 97 -16.15 0.40 17.58
N VAL A 98 -17.33 0.08 17.05
CA VAL A 98 -17.91 -1.27 17.05
C VAL A 98 -17.15 -2.29 16.20
N GLY A 99 -16.24 -1.83 15.32
CA GLY A 99 -15.46 -2.68 14.43
C GLY A 99 -14.13 -3.18 14.99
N LEU A 100 -13.66 -2.70 16.15
CA LEU A 100 -12.34 -3.05 16.70
C LEU A 100 -12.18 -4.55 16.96
N GLU A 101 -13.23 -5.20 17.46
CA GLU A 101 -13.20 -6.63 17.82
C GLU A 101 -13.55 -7.56 16.65
N VAL A 102 -13.95 -7.03 15.49
CA VAL A 102 -14.24 -7.84 14.31
C VAL A 102 -12.92 -8.25 13.64
N LYS A 103 -12.41 -9.39 14.09
CA LYS A 103 -11.15 -9.97 13.64
C LYS A 103 -11.42 -11.05 12.59
N MET A 104 -10.73 -10.93 11.46
CA MET A 104 -10.65 -12.01 10.47
C MET A 104 -9.57 -13.00 10.92
N LYS A 105 -9.91 -14.28 11.05
CA LYS A 105 -8.94 -15.34 11.36
C LYS A 105 -7.75 -15.21 10.39
N ARG A 106 -6.53 -15.30 10.91
CA ARG A 106 -5.34 -15.43 10.07
C ARG A 106 -5.53 -16.72 9.27
N SER A 107 -5.67 -16.63 7.95
CA SER A 107 -5.47 -17.84 7.16
C SER A 107 -4.01 -18.24 7.39
N LYS A 108 -3.75 -19.56 7.42
CA LYS A 108 -2.38 -20.03 7.17
C LYS A 108 -1.97 -19.31 5.88
N ARG A 109 -0.89 -18.54 5.93
CA ARG A 109 -0.36 -17.81 4.77
C ARG A 109 -0.38 -18.82 3.63
N GLY A 110 -1.05 -18.54 2.53
CA GLY A 110 -0.79 -19.29 1.30
C GLY A 110 0.69 -19.07 1.04
N THR A 111 1.49 -20.07 1.39
CA THR A 111 2.91 -20.13 1.12
C THR A 111 3.08 -20.50 -0.34
N GLU A 112 2.51 -19.72 -1.24
CA GLU A 112 3.14 -19.61 -2.54
C GLU A 112 4.47 -18.91 -2.25
N GLU A 113 5.45 -19.74 -1.98
CA GLU A 113 6.82 -19.32 -1.80
C GLU A 113 7.18 -18.56 -3.06
N ARG A 114 7.68 -17.33 -2.89
CA ARG A 114 8.15 -16.56 -4.04
C ARG A 114 9.32 -17.32 -4.62
N VAL A 115 9.11 -17.93 -5.78
CA VAL A 115 10.16 -18.61 -6.51
C VAL A 115 11.16 -17.54 -6.94
N ILE A 116 12.37 -17.63 -6.41
CA ILE A 116 13.47 -16.76 -6.81
C ILE A 116 14.05 -17.36 -8.09
N PRO A 117 14.18 -16.59 -9.18
CA PRO A 117 14.80 -17.07 -10.41
C PRO A 117 16.20 -17.64 -10.14
N THR A 118 16.48 -18.78 -10.75
CA THR A 118 17.81 -19.38 -10.79
C THR A 118 18.79 -18.50 -11.54
N LYS A 119 20.10 -18.74 -11.37
CA LYS A 119 21.13 -18.00 -12.11
C LYS A 119 20.98 -18.13 -13.62
N ASP A 120 20.55 -19.29 -14.09
CA ASP A 120 20.35 -19.55 -15.53
C ASP A 120 19.12 -18.81 -16.05
N GLU A 121 18.00 -18.79 -15.31
CA GLU A 121 16.84 -17.97 -15.66
C GLU A 121 17.17 -16.47 -15.65
N ILE A 122 17.94 -15.99 -14.68
CA ILE A 122 18.41 -14.59 -14.65
C ILE A 122 19.23 -14.28 -15.90
N ARG A 123 20.13 -15.18 -16.30
CA ARG A 123 20.93 -15.01 -17.51
C ARG A 123 20.04 -14.94 -18.75
N THR A 124 19.09 -15.86 -18.89
CA THR A 124 18.12 -15.88 -19.99
C THR A 124 17.30 -14.58 -20.04
N ILE A 125 16.84 -14.08 -18.89
CA ILE A 125 16.11 -12.80 -18.80
C ILE A 125 16.99 -11.66 -19.33
N LEU A 126 18.24 -11.57 -18.90
CA LEU A 126 19.15 -10.50 -19.34
C LEU A 126 19.53 -10.62 -20.82
N GLU A 127 19.65 -11.82 -21.37
CA GLU A 127 19.93 -12.05 -22.79
C GLU A 127 18.78 -11.58 -23.70
N HIS A 128 17.53 -11.72 -23.25
CA HIS A 128 16.35 -11.35 -24.03
C HIS A 128 15.78 -9.97 -23.66
N THR A 129 16.43 -9.24 -22.76
CA THR A 129 16.02 -7.89 -22.36
C THR A 129 16.46 -6.87 -23.40
N PRO A 130 15.59 -5.95 -23.86
CA PRO A 130 15.99 -4.85 -24.71
C PRO A 130 17.10 -4.02 -24.06
N GLU A 131 18.07 -3.56 -24.85
CA GLU A 131 19.24 -2.83 -24.34
C GLU A 131 18.85 -1.64 -23.45
N SER A 132 17.77 -0.93 -23.81
CA SER A 132 17.21 0.19 -23.05
C SER A 132 16.79 -0.13 -21.61
N HIS A 133 16.55 -1.41 -21.28
CA HIS A 133 16.13 -1.87 -19.96
C HIS A 133 17.23 -2.66 -19.22
N ARG A 134 18.34 -2.95 -19.89
CA ARG A 134 19.41 -3.82 -19.36
C ARG A 134 20.02 -3.24 -18.08
N ALA A 135 20.43 -1.98 -18.10
CA ALA A 135 20.99 -1.28 -16.95
C ALA A 135 20.06 -1.30 -15.73
N LEU A 136 18.75 -1.13 -15.96
CA LEU A 136 17.74 -1.16 -14.89
C LEU A 136 17.66 -2.55 -14.24
N LEU A 137 17.58 -3.61 -15.05
CA LEU A 137 17.45 -4.98 -14.53
C LEU A 137 18.75 -5.46 -13.86
N VAL A 138 19.92 -5.21 -14.45
CA VAL A 138 21.21 -5.55 -13.83
C VAL A 138 21.33 -4.84 -12.47
N THR A 139 21.03 -3.54 -12.43
CA THR A 139 21.02 -2.80 -11.16
C THR A 139 20.05 -3.42 -10.16
N ALA A 140 18.82 -3.76 -10.57
CA ALA A 140 17.83 -4.37 -9.68
C ALA A 140 18.32 -5.70 -9.07
N ILE A 141 18.89 -6.57 -9.90
CA ILE A 141 19.38 -7.91 -9.51
C ILE A 141 20.53 -7.80 -8.49
N PHE A 142 21.50 -6.92 -8.75
CA PHE A 142 22.73 -6.86 -7.96
C PHE A 142 22.67 -5.91 -6.75
N THR A 143 21.67 -5.03 -6.68
CA THR A 143 21.55 -4.04 -5.57
C THR A 143 20.40 -4.33 -4.61
N GLY A 144 19.40 -5.13 -5.03
CA GLY A 144 18.17 -5.34 -4.26
C GLY A 144 17.38 -4.06 -3.99
N MET A 145 17.60 -2.99 -4.77
CA MET A 145 16.84 -1.75 -4.66
C MET A 145 15.36 -1.98 -4.93
N ARG A 146 14.51 -1.27 -4.19
CA ARG A 146 13.06 -1.31 -4.46
C ARG A 146 12.77 -0.67 -5.81
N VAL A 147 11.74 -1.13 -6.51
CA VAL A 147 11.35 -0.57 -7.83
C VAL A 147 11.18 0.96 -7.81
N SER A 148 10.65 1.52 -6.72
CA SER A 148 10.51 2.98 -6.57
C SER A 148 11.85 3.69 -6.41
N GLU A 149 12.83 3.04 -5.76
CA GLU A 149 14.20 3.56 -5.60
C GLU A 149 14.92 3.54 -6.96
N LEU A 150 14.80 2.45 -7.72
CA LEU A 150 15.35 2.35 -9.08
C LEU A 150 14.76 3.41 -10.01
N ARG A 151 13.43 3.59 -10.01
CA ARG A 151 12.75 4.62 -10.81
C ARG A 151 13.16 6.04 -10.42
N GLY A 152 13.51 6.25 -9.15
CA GLY A 152 13.97 7.54 -8.64
C GLY A 152 15.47 7.75 -8.74
N LEU A 153 16.24 6.80 -9.30
CA LEU A 153 17.68 6.92 -9.39
C LEU A 153 18.05 7.95 -10.46
N THR A 154 18.88 8.92 -10.08
CA THR A 154 19.33 10.02 -10.94
C THR A 154 20.85 10.10 -10.92
N TRP A 155 21.47 10.65 -11.96
CA TRP A 155 22.94 10.75 -12.09
C TRP A 155 23.66 11.34 -10.87
N LYS A 156 23.07 12.33 -10.18
CA LYS A 156 23.64 12.90 -8.94
C LYS A 156 23.81 11.89 -7.78
N HIS A 157 23.17 10.73 -7.87
CA HIS A 157 23.17 9.66 -6.85
C HIS A 157 23.97 8.44 -7.32
N VAL A 158 24.74 8.59 -8.40
CA VAL A 158 25.55 7.52 -9.00
C VAL A 158 26.99 8.04 -9.11
N ASP A 159 27.90 7.39 -8.40
CA ASP A 159 29.33 7.68 -8.44
C ASP A 159 30.03 6.48 -9.09
N LEU A 160 30.26 6.57 -10.40
CA LEU A 160 30.85 5.48 -11.19
C LEU A 160 32.34 5.30 -10.88
N ASP A 161 33.04 6.37 -10.51
CA ASP A 161 34.45 6.32 -10.16
C ASP A 161 34.64 5.48 -8.91
N ARG A 162 33.91 5.81 -7.84
CA ARG A 162 33.91 5.05 -6.58
C ARG A 162 33.09 3.76 -6.64
N GLY A 163 32.26 3.61 -7.67
CA GLY A 163 31.36 2.46 -7.84
C GLY A 163 30.33 2.39 -6.72
N VAL A 164 29.64 3.50 -6.42
CA VAL A 164 28.65 3.57 -5.34
C VAL A 164 27.36 4.20 -5.82
N ILE A 165 26.23 3.60 -5.44
CA ILE A 165 24.88 4.15 -5.60
C ILE A 165 24.39 4.70 -4.27
N PHE A 166 23.98 5.96 -4.25
CA PHE A 166 23.40 6.63 -3.08
C PHE A 166 21.87 6.55 -3.12
N VAL A 167 21.28 5.62 -2.38
CA VAL A 167 19.81 5.57 -2.27
C VAL A 167 19.35 6.69 -1.33
N ARG A 168 18.93 7.80 -1.92
CA ARG A 168 18.48 9.01 -1.19
C ARG A 168 17.06 9.45 -1.54
N GLN A 169 16.50 8.90 -2.62
CA GLN A 169 15.17 9.26 -3.09
C GLN A 169 14.51 8.05 -3.77
N ARG A 170 13.22 8.19 -4.03
CA ARG A 170 12.41 7.29 -4.85
C ARG A 170 11.52 8.12 -5.77
N ALA A 171 10.96 7.48 -6.78
CA ALA A 171 9.84 8.01 -7.55
C ALA A 171 8.59 7.16 -7.31
N ASP A 172 7.43 7.79 -7.18
CA ASP A 172 6.14 7.11 -7.16
C ASP A 172 5.67 6.69 -8.57
N GLU A 173 4.46 6.17 -8.71
CA GLU A 173 3.87 5.77 -10.01
C GLU A 173 3.60 6.95 -10.94
N GLN A 174 3.55 8.18 -10.42
CA GLN A 174 3.35 9.40 -11.19
C GLN A 174 4.67 10.09 -11.53
N GLY A 175 5.82 9.48 -11.19
CA GLY A 175 7.15 10.05 -11.39
C GLY A 175 7.52 11.13 -10.37
N LYS A 176 6.70 11.34 -9.33
CA LYS A 176 7.00 12.34 -8.29
C LYS A 176 8.13 11.82 -7.40
N LEU A 177 9.18 12.63 -7.28
CA LEU A 177 10.30 12.34 -6.39
C LEU A 177 9.93 12.57 -4.93
N GLY A 178 10.44 11.70 -4.06
CA GLY A 178 10.27 11.83 -2.62
C GLY A 178 11.29 11.00 -1.84
N ALA A 179 11.27 11.15 -0.51
CA ALA A 179 12.13 10.38 0.37
C ALA A 179 11.81 8.87 0.29
N PRO A 180 12.81 7.99 0.52
CA PRO A 180 12.57 6.56 0.67
C PRO A 180 11.50 6.27 1.72
N LYS A 181 10.78 5.16 1.55
CA LYS A 181 9.61 4.82 2.37
C LYS A 181 9.90 4.80 3.88
N SER A 182 11.12 4.46 4.27
CA SER A 182 11.56 4.45 5.66
C SER A 182 12.98 4.96 5.77
N ARG A 183 13.39 5.34 6.99
CA ARG A 183 14.76 5.74 7.32
C ARG A 183 15.79 4.70 6.88
N ALA A 184 15.49 3.41 7.07
CA ALA A 184 16.35 2.31 6.63
C ALA A 184 16.50 2.20 5.09
N GLY A 185 15.67 2.91 4.32
CA GLY A 185 15.81 3.01 2.87
C GLY A 185 16.99 3.89 2.44
N VAL A 186 17.42 4.84 3.29
CA VAL A 186 18.56 5.72 3.03
C VAL A 186 19.85 4.94 3.26
N ARG A 187 20.58 4.62 2.18
CA ARG A 187 21.79 3.77 2.24
C ARG A 187 22.69 3.93 1.02
N ASP A 188 23.92 3.44 1.16
CA ASP A 188 24.91 3.41 0.09
C ASP A 188 25.10 1.96 -0.34
N ILE A 189 25.10 1.73 -1.65
CA ILE A 189 25.21 0.40 -2.23
C ILE A 189 26.45 0.37 -3.12
N PRO A 190 27.50 -0.39 -2.75
CA PRO A 190 28.61 -0.67 -3.64
C PRO A 190 28.12 -1.37 -4.92
N MET A 191 28.60 -0.92 -6.08
CA MET A 191 28.30 -1.53 -7.36
C MET A 191 29.14 -2.80 -7.55
N ALA A 192 28.48 -3.91 -7.86
CA ALA A 192 29.17 -5.05 -8.43
C ALA A 192 29.78 -4.67 -9.81
N PRO A 193 30.86 -5.33 -10.27
CA PRO A 193 31.44 -5.04 -11.59
C PRO A 193 30.42 -5.05 -12.73
N MET A 194 29.45 -5.97 -12.66
CA MET A 194 28.34 -6.05 -13.61
C MET A 194 27.49 -4.78 -13.66
N VAL A 195 27.25 -4.13 -12.53
CA VAL A 195 26.47 -2.88 -12.45
C VAL A 195 27.26 -1.70 -12.98
N LYS A 196 28.57 -1.65 -12.70
CA LYS A 196 29.45 -0.55 -13.15
C LYS A 196 29.68 -0.56 -14.66
N ASN A 197 29.67 -1.74 -15.29
CA ASN A 197 30.02 -1.94 -16.69
C ASN A 197 28.80 -2.11 -17.62
N THR A 198 27.58 -1.93 -17.11
CA THR A 198 26.36 -1.91 -17.95
C THR A 198 26.09 -0.49 -18.44
#